data_AF-A0A7Z8QUF1-F1
#
_entry.id   AF-A0A7Z8QUF1-F1
#
_cell.length_a   1.000
_cell.length_b   1.000
_cell.length_c   1.000
_cell.angle_alpha   90.00
_cell.angle_beta   90.00
_cell.angle_gamma   90.00
#
_symmetry.space_group_name_H-M   'P 1'
#
loop_
_entity.id
_entity.type
_entity.pdbx_description
1 polymer ?
#
loop_
_entity_poly.entity_id
_entity_poly.type
_entity_poly.pdbx_seq_one_letter_code
_entity_poly.pdbx_strand_id
1 'polypeptide(L)'
;KNIQQRFPEKRLSLLSWGDMHTVQLQHPFSRVFPWLGFFLNMPQQPLNGCTYCVRVATADFGASMRLVVSPGHEDKMILVTPTGQSGHPLSTHYQDRFPYWVNGKKCTSFQILKTQSCY
;
A
#
# COMPACT_ATOMS: atom_id res chain seq x y z
N LYS A 1 -2.49 -21.92 13.75
CA LYS A 1 -1.95 -20.95 14.75
C LYS A 1 -3.10 -20.43 15.59
N ASN A 2 -2.97 -20.39 16.91
CA ASN A 2 -4.01 -19.88 17.82
C ASN A 2 -4.04 -18.33 17.77
N ILE A 3 -5.21 -17.75 17.48
CA ILE A 3 -5.38 -16.30 17.33
C ILE A 3 -5.28 -15.57 18.67
N GLN A 4 -5.76 -16.18 19.77
CA GLN A 4 -5.69 -15.59 21.11
C GLN A 4 -4.24 -15.45 21.59
N GLN A 5 -3.35 -16.37 21.22
CA GLN A 5 -1.92 -16.26 21.55
C GLN A 5 -1.23 -15.10 20.82
N ARG A 6 -1.72 -14.71 19.64
CA ARG A 6 -1.15 -13.61 18.85
C ARG A 6 -1.67 -12.23 19.31
N PHE A 7 -2.86 -12.20 19.92
CA PHE A 7 -3.50 -10.97 20.39
C PHE A 7 -4.05 -11.17 21.82
N PRO A 8 -3.18 -11.39 22.83
CA PRO A 8 -3.61 -11.67 24.20
C PRO A 8 -4.38 -10.51 24.83
N GLU A 9 -4.07 -9.29 24.41
CA GLU A 9 -4.65 -8.04 24.94
C GLU A 9 -6.06 -7.74 24.40
N LYS A 10 -6.48 -8.40 23.30
CA LYS A 10 -7.77 -8.14 22.64
C LYS A 10 -8.74 -9.30 22.86
N ARG A 11 -9.95 -8.99 23.31
CA ARG A 11 -11.08 -9.93 23.28
C ARG A 11 -11.39 -10.29 21.83
N LEU A 12 -11.65 -11.58 21.57
CA LEU A 12 -11.94 -12.08 20.23
C LEU A 12 -13.13 -11.38 19.56
N SER A 13 -14.14 -10.99 20.33
CA SER A 13 -15.30 -10.24 19.84
C SER A 13 -14.98 -8.83 19.35
N LEU A 14 -13.83 -8.28 19.71
CA LEU A 14 -13.36 -6.95 19.32
C LEU A 14 -12.23 -7.01 18.27
N LEU A 15 -11.80 -8.20 17.88
CA LEU A 15 -10.73 -8.37 16.90
C LEU A 15 -11.30 -8.21 15.49
N SER A 16 -10.82 -7.19 14.77
CA SER A 16 -11.19 -6.97 13.37
C SER A 16 -10.23 -7.66 12.42
N TRP A 17 -10.67 -7.88 11.17
CA TRP A 17 -9.79 -8.41 10.13
C TRP A 17 -8.55 -7.53 9.92
N GLY A 18 -8.72 -6.21 9.95
CA GLY A 18 -7.64 -5.24 9.78
C GLY A 18 -6.58 -5.32 10.88
N ASP A 19 -6.94 -5.74 12.11
CA ASP A 19 -5.96 -5.96 13.18
C ASP A 19 -5.02 -7.13 12.88
N MET A 20 -5.52 -8.13 12.15
CA MET A 20 -4.77 -9.30 11.74
C MET A 20 -4.04 -9.08 10.40
N HIS A 21 -4.56 -8.19 9.57
CA HIS A 21 -4.11 -7.92 8.20
C HIS A 21 -3.69 -6.45 8.03
N THR A 22 -2.61 -6.08 8.71
CA THR A 22 -1.95 -4.78 8.53
C THR A 22 -0.85 -4.89 7.49
N VAL A 23 -0.89 -4.03 6.46
CA VAL A 23 0.16 -3.99 5.44
C VAL A 23 1.45 -3.40 5.99
N GLN A 24 2.58 -4.01 5.65
CA GLN A 24 3.91 -3.61 6.07
C GLN A 24 4.86 -3.56 4.88
N LEU A 25 4.82 -2.44 4.13
CA LEU A 25 5.79 -2.18 3.06
C LEU A 25 7.08 -1.66 3.67
N GLN A 26 7.96 -2.61 4.03
CA GLN A 26 9.23 -2.34 4.68
C GLN A 26 10.39 -2.36 3.66
N HIS A 27 11.22 -1.33 3.70
CA HIS A 27 12.42 -1.26 2.87
C HIS A 27 13.48 -2.29 3.31
N PRO A 28 14.19 -2.97 2.39
CA PRO A 28 15.22 -3.95 2.76
C PRO A 28 16.27 -3.40 3.72
N PHE A 29 16.74 -2.17 3.51
CA PHE A 29 17.68 -1.51 4.43
C PHE A 29 17.12 -1.24 5.82
N SER A 30 15.82 -0.98 5.97
CA SER A 30 15.25 -0.76 7.30
C SER A 30 15.07 -2.07 8.09
N ARG A 31 15.15 -3.23 7.42
CA ARG A 31 15.26 -4.54 8.10
C ARG A 31 16.62 -4.72 8.78
N VAL A 32 17.67 -4.18 8.16
CA VAL A 32 19.04 -4.23 8.69
C VAL A 32 19.29 -3.07 9.67
N PHE A 33 18.78 -1.89 9.35
CA PHE A 33 18.97 -0.65 10.10
C PHE A 33 17.62 -0.05 10.51
N PRO A 34 17.05 -0.46 11.67
CA PRO A 34 15.69 -0.08 12.05
C PRO A 34 15.42 1.42 12.13
N TRP A 35 16.45 2.22 12.47
CA TRP A 35 16.36 3.68 12.57
C TRP A 35 16.08 4.39 11.24
N LEU A 36 16.37 3.74 10.10
CA LEU A 36 15.99 4.25 8.77
C LEU A 36 14.51 4.04 8.45
N GLY A 37 13.81 3.21 9.23
CA GLY A 37 12.42 2.85 8.98
C GLY A 37 11.47 4.05 8.91
N PHE A 38 11.75 5.12 9.66
CA PHE A 38 10.92 6.33 9.65
C PHE A 38 10.87 7.01 8.27
N PHE A 39 11.96 6.94 7.50
CA PHE A 39 12.03 7.55 6.17
C PHE A 39 11.70 6.59 5.04
N LEU A 40 12.05 5.30 5.21
CA LEU A 40 12.02 4.33 4.12
C LEU A 40 10.76 3.45 4.10
N ASN A 41 10.07 3.30 5.22
CA ASN A 41 8.89 2.44 5.28
C ASN A 41 7.63 3.24 4.97
N MET A 42 6.65 2.59 4.35
CA MET A 42 5.32 3.17 4.26
C MET A 42 4.61 3.03 5.62
N PRO A 43 3.66 3.93 5.94
CA PRO A 43 2.84 3.80 7.14
C PRO A 43 2.11 2.46 7.19
N GLN A 44 2.10 1.82 8.36
CA GLN A 44 1.30 0.61 8.55
C GLN A 44 -0.18 0.97 8.47
N GLN A 45 -0.94 0.22 7.69
CA GLN A 45 -2.39 0.45 7.50
C GLN A 45 -3.15 -0.87 7.57
N PRO A 46 -4.25 -0.96 8.33
CA PRO A 46 -5.13 -2.12 8.30
C PRO A 46 -5.73 -2.24 6.90
N LEU A 47 -5.64 -3.42 6.30
CA LEU A 47 -6.16 -3.68 4.96
C LEU A 47 -7.17 -4.81 4.94
N ASN A 48 -8.21 -4.59 4.16
CA ASN A 48 -9.07 -5.66 3.69
C ASN A 48 -8.35 -6.45 2.59
N GLY A 49 -8.68 -7.73 2.49
CA GLY A 49 -8.14 -8.62 1.47
C GLY A 49 -7.72 -9.96 2.05
N CYS A 50 -7.45 -10.91 1.18
CA CYS A 50 -6.97 -12.23 1.53
C CYS A 50 -6.21 -12.84 0.34
N THR A 51 -5.45 -13.92 0.57
CA THR A 51 -4.67 -14.58 -0.48
C THR A 51 -5.49 -15.05 -1.68
N TYR A 52 -6.77 -15.39 -1.46
CA TYR A 52 -7.68 -15.91 -2.49
C TYR A 52 -8.77 -14.90 -2.88
N CYS A 53 -8.67 -13.66 -2.40
CA CYS A 53 -9.64 -12.61 -2.68
C CYS A 53 -9.22 -11.82 -3.92
N VAL A 54 -10.17 -11.22 -4.64
CA VAL A 54 -9.89 -10.27 -5.74
C VAL A 54 -8.95 -9.15 -5.25
N ARG A 55 -9.19 -8.63 -4.05
CA ARG A 55 -8.23 -7.78 -3.35
C ARG A 55 -7.21 -8.67 -2.64
N VAL A 56 -6.18 -9.08 -3.37
CA VAL A 56 -5.05 -9.80 -2.78
C VAL A 56 -4.21 -8.85 -1.92
N ALA A 57 -4.19 -9.12 -0.61
CA ALA A 57 -3.41 -8.39 0.37
C ALA A 57 -3.13 -9.28 1.59
N THR A 58 -1.86 -9.42 1.93
CA THR A 58 -1.34 -9.97 3.19
C THR A 58 -0.49 -8.90 3.87
N ALA A 59 0.14 -9.22 5.00
CA ALA A 59 1.03 -8.29 5.68
C ALA A 59 2.24 -7.88 4.81
N ASP A 60 2.73 -8.80 3.99
CA ASP A 60 3.99 -8.72 3.24
C ASP A 60 3.80 -8.80 1.71
N PHE A 61 2.59 -9.02 1.23
CA PHE A 61 2.28 -9.18 -0.20
C PHE A 61 1.00 -8.45 -0.59
N GLY A 62 0.95 -7.96 -1.82
CA GLY A 62 -0.24 -7.31 -2.38
C GLY A 62 -0.02 -6.85 -3.82
N ALA A 63 -1.02 -6.19 -4.40
CA ALA A 63 -0.94 -5.69 -5.76
C ALA A 63 0.19 -4.66 -5.93
N SER A 64 1.18 -4.96 -6.78
CA SER A 64 2.26 -4.04 -7.17
C SER A 64 1.75 -2.84 -7.96
N MET A 65 0.62 -2.99 -8.65
CA MET A 65 -0.09 -1.93 -9.35
C MET A 65 -1.56 -2.30 -9.59
N ARG A 66 -2.40 -1.29 -9.80
CA ARG A 66 -3.75 -1.42 -10.38
C ARG A 66 -3.84 -0.47 -11.56
N LEU A 67 -4.08 -1.02 -12.75
CA LEU A 67 -4.17 -0.29 -14.00
C LEU A 67 -5.53 -0.54 -14.65
N VAL A 68 -6.19 0.54 -15.06
CA VAL A 68 -7.38 0.50 -15.91
C VAL A 68 -7.13 1.39 -17.11
N VAL A 69 -7.21 0.83 -18.31
CA VAL A 69 -6.99 1.54 -19.57
C VAL A 69 -7.93 1.01 -20.63
N SER A 70 -8.44 1.91 -21.46
CA SER A 70 -9.22 1.57 -22.65
C SER A 70 -8.37 1.91 -23.88
N PRO A 71 -8.30 1.04 -24.89
CA PRO A 71 -7.57 1.34 -26.14
C PRO A 71 -8.05 2.65 -26.77
N GLY A 72 -7.10 3.49 -27.21
CA GLY A 72 -7.36 4.81 -27.79
C GLY A 72 -7.78 5.90 -26.79
N HIS A 73 -7.75 5.59 -25.49
CA HIS A 73 -8.02 6.51 -24.38
C HIS A 73 -6.97 6.38 -23.28
N GLU A 74 -5.71 6.20 -23.68
CA GLU A 74 -4.57 6.03 -22.77
C GLU A 74 -4.35 7.30 -21.92
N ASP A 75 -4.74 8.47 -22.43
CA ASP A 75 -4.74 9.74 -21.70
C ASP A 75 -5.67 9.74 -20.47
N LYS A 76 -6.64 8.82 -20.43
CA LYS A 76 -7.61 8.66 -19.33
C LYS A 76 -7.32 7.42 -18.48
N MET A 77 -6.15 6.79 -18.63
CA MET A 77 -5.78 5.63 -17.83
C MET A 77 -5.77 5.96 -16.34
N ILE A 78 -6.13 4.98 -15.53
CA ILE A 78 -6.02 5.05 -14.08
C ILE A 78 -4.90 4.10 -13.66
N LEU A 79 -3.85 4.64 -13.05
CA LEU A 79 -2.77 3.86 -12.45
C LEU A 79 -2.65 4.16 -10.97
N VAL A 80 -2.63 3.12 -10.16
CA VAL A 80 -2.41 3.21 -8.71
C VAL A 80 -1.30 2.25 -8.30
N THR A 81 -0.23 2.80 -7.73
CA THR A 81 0.93 2.06 -7.22
C THR A 81 0.97 2.14 -5.69
N PRO A 82 1.53 1.13 -4.99
CA PRO A 82 1.63 1.12 -3.53
C PRO A 82 2.54 2.22 -2.99
N THR A 83 3.55 2.63 -3.76
CA THR A 83 4.41 3.77 -3.45
C THR A 83 4.18 4.88 -4.47
N GLY A 84 4.76 6.05 -4.22
CA GLY A 84 4.84 7.10 -5.21
C GLY A 84 5.77 6.75 -6.39
N GLN A 85 5.86 7.64 -7.37
CA GLN A 85 6.68 7.45 -8.58
C GLN A 85 8.18 7.59 -8.30
N SER A 86 8.55 8.34 -7.27
CA SER A 86 9.94 8.54 -6.91
C SER A 86 10.43 7.42 -6.00
N GLY A 87 11.63 6.90 -6.26
CA GLY A 87 12.35 6.03 -5.33
C GLY A 87 13.12 6.80 -4.25
N HIS A 88 13.15 8.13 -4.32
CA HIS A 88 13.93 8.96 -3.40
C HIS A 88 13.12 9.30 -2.13
N PRO A 89 13.55 8.90 -0.92
CA PRO A 89 12.77 9.05 0.32
C PRO A 89 12.33 10.47 0.65
N LEU A 90 13.16 11.47 0.31
CA LEU A 90 12.86 12.89 0.57
C LEU A 90 11.96 13.54 -0.51
N SER A 91 11.56 12.79 -1.53
CA SER A 91 10.68 13.32 -2.57
C SER A 91 9.24 13.39 -2.07
N THR A 92 8.54 14.47 -2.41
CA THR A 92 7.08 14.57 -2.23
C THR A 92 6.34 13.42 -2.92
N HIS A 93 6.93 12.85 -3.97
CA HIS A 93 6.38 11.73 -4.74
C HIS A 93 6.91 10.36 -4.29
N TYR A 94 7.40 10.22 -3.06
CA TYR A 94 7.84 8.94 -2.51
C TYR A 94 6.66 8.09 -1.98
N GLN A 95 5.71 8.73 -1.28
CA GLN A 95 4.58 8.05 -0.61
C GLN A 95 3.21 8.62 -0.96
N ASP A 96 3.14 9.66 -1.80
CA ASP A 96 1.91 10.39 -2.16
C ASP A 96 0.78 9.50 -2.71
N ARG A 97 1.12 8.38 -3.35
CA ARG A 97 0.14 7.42 -3.90
C ARG A 97 -0.34 6.37 -2.91
N PHE A 98 0.37 6.18 -1.79
CA PHE A 98 0.07 5.13 -0.82
C PHE A 98 -1.37 5.22 -0.26
N PRO A 99 -1.91 6.39 0.12
CA PRO A 99 -3.29 6.49 0.59
C PRO A 99 -4.34 6.06 -0.44
N TYR A 100 -4.11 6.33 -1.73
CA TYR A 100 -5.00 5.91 -2.81
C TYR A 100 -4.96 4.39 -3.00
N TRP A 101 -3.77 3.80 -2.94
CA TRP A 101 -3.61 2.36 -3.02
C TRP A 101 -4.25 1.61 -1.85
N VAL A 102 -4.11 2.14 -0.63
CA VAL A 102 -4.74 1.61 0.59
C VAL A 102 -6.26 1.64 0.44
N ASN A 103 -6.83 2.79 0.06
CA ASN A 103 -8.28 2.97 -0.03
C ASN A 103 -8.90 2.41 -1.33
N GLY A 104 -8.10 1.92 -2.28
CA GLY A 104 -8.60 1.51 -3.60
C GLY A 104 -9.20 2.66 -4.40
N LYS A 105 -8.74 3.90 -4.16
CA LYS A 105 -9.19 5.10 -4.88
C LYS A 105 -8.34 5.31 -6.11
N LYS A 106 -8.92 5.93 -7.14
CA LYS A 106 -8.19 6.36 -8.34
C LYS A 106 -7.21 7.49 -7.98
N CYS A 107 -6.03 7.47 -8.60
CA CYS A 107 -5.16 8.63 -8.74
C CYS A 107 -5.27 9.07 -10.20
N THR A 108 -5.94 10.19 -10.46
CA THR A 108 -6.36 10.57 -11.83
C THR A 108 -5.25 11.28 -12.63
N SER A 109 -4.00 11.22 -12.18
CA SER A 109 -2.89 11.91 -12.84
C SER A 109 -1.77 10.93 -13.16
N PHE A 110 -1.87 10.30 -14.33
CA PHE A 110 -0.74 9.64 -14.96
C PHE A 110 -0.56 10.19 -16.36
N GLN A 111 0.26 11.24 -16.49
CA GLN A 111 0.90 11.57 -17.76
C GLN A 111 2.24 10.83 -17.79
N ILE A 112 2.46 10.01 -18.83
CA ILE A 112 3.64 9.16 -19.05
C ILE A 112 4.99 9.90 -18.92
N LEU A 113 4.99 11.25 -18.91
CA LEU A 113 6.19 12.09 -18.90
C LEU A 113 6.22 13.16 -17.79
N LYS A 114 5.32 13.15 -16.80
CA LYS A 114 5.35 14.13 -15.69
C LYS A 114 5.08 13.46 -14.34
N THR A 115 5.98 13.66 -13.38
CA THR A 115 5.71 13.46 -11.95
C THR A 115 4.60 14.42 -11.54
N GLN A 116 3.37 13.94 -11.50
CA GLN A 116 2.22 14.75 -11.10
C GLN A 116 1.56 14.16 -9.87
N SER A 117 1.06 15.08 -9.04
CA SER A 117 0.33 14.80 -7.81
C SER A 117 -1.01 14.16 -8.13
N CYS A 118 -1.44 13.23 -7.28
CA CYS A 118 -2.82 12.74 -7.32
C CYS A 118 -3.77 13.86 -6.86
N TYR A 119 -4.80 14.12 -7.64
CA TYR A 119 -5.93 14.99 -7.28
C TYR A 119 -7.20 14.13 -7.14
#